data_AF-A0A164DGU2-F1
#
_entry.id   AF-A0A164DGU2-F1
#
_cell.length_a   1.000
_cell.length_b   1.000
_cell.length_c   1.000
_cell.angle_alpha   90.00
_cell.angle_beta   90.00
_cell.angle_gamma   90.00
#
_symmetry.space_group_name_H-M   'P 1'
#
loop_
_entity.id
_entity.type
_entity.pdbx_description
1 polymer ?
#
loop_
_entity_poly.entity_id
_entity_poly.type
_entity_poly.pdbx_seq_one_letter_code
_entity_poly.pdbx_strand_id
1 'polypeptide(L)'
;VCPFLKPIDRKGRMKSCAVAVFLQEQEGIQRNCRLDSKKWTGIDLFYIGGRKWGYAGKDNVTIVLQCPGKRIGGIGLPQVLPAAGVIKIPRLCSATSDEWVL
;
A
#
# COMPACT_ATOMS: atom_id res chain seq x y z
N VAL A 1 -15.62 -21.95 18.61
CA VAL A 1 -14.91 -20.66 18.77
C VAL A 1 -13.62 -20.92 19.52
N CYS A 2 -12.45 -20.84 18.87
CA CYS A 2 -11.16 -21.01 19.55
C CYS A 2 -10.80 -19.71 20.29
N PRO A 3 -10.48 -19.73 21.60
CA PRO A 3 -10.00 -18.55 22.29
C PRO A 3 -8.54 -18.31 21.90
N PHE A 4 -8.33 -17.50 20.87
CA PHE A 4 -7.00 -17.03 20.42
C PHE A 4 -6.25 -16.20 21.47
N LEU A 5 -6.85 -15.93 22.63
CA LEU A 5 -6.30 -15.04 23.65
C LEU A 5 -5.35 -15.73 24.64
N LYS A 6 -5.26 -17.07 24.67
CA LYS A 6 -4.38 -17.80 25.61
C LYS A 6 -2.91 -18.01 25.20
N PRO A 7 -2.49 -17.97 23.91
CA PRO A 7 -1.08 -18.20 23.58
C PRO A 7 -0.16 -17.00 23.86
N ILE A 8 -0.70 -15.77 23.82
CA ILE A 8 0.11 -14.53 23.92
C ILE A 8 0.70 -14.35 25.32
N ASP A 9 0.02 -14.88 26.34
CA ASP A 9 0.40 -14.68 27.75
C ASP A 9 1.63 -15.52 28.18
N ARG A 10 2.00 -16.55 27.40
CA ARG A 10 2.98 -17.57 27.86
C ARG A 10 4.39 -17.45 27.32
N LYS A 11 4.71 -16.51 26.44
CA LYS A 11 6.06 -16.41 25.85
C LYS A 11 6.66 -14.99 25.94
N GLY A 12 6.80 -14.52 27.17
CA GLY A 12 7.86 -13.56 27.55
C GLY A 12 7.56 -12.09 27.29
N ARG A 13 7.05 -11.39 28.31
CA ARG A 13 7.32 -10.01 28.82
C ARG A 13 7.65 -8.83 27.90
N MET A 14 7.76 -8.99 26.59
CA MET A 14 8.04 -7.93 25.63
C MET A 14 7.00 -8.06 24.53
N LYS A 15 5.86 -7.38 24.73
CA LYS A 15 4.86 -7.26 23.67
C LYS A 15 5.55 -6.57 22.50
N SER A 16 5.74 -7.27 21.39
CA SER A 16 6.39 -6.68 20.22
C SER A 16 5.61 -5.45 19.76
N CYS A 17 6.29 -4.50 19.11
CA CYS A 17 5.63 -3.32 18.55
C CYS A 17 4.38 -3.69 17.73
N ALA A 18 4.47 -4.74 16.91
CA ALA A 18 3.35 -5.23 16.10
C ALA A 18 2.12 -5.61 16.95
N VAL A 19 2.32 -6.26 18.10
CA VAL A 19 1.25 -6.63 19.02
C VAL A 19 0.67 -5.38 19.71
N ALA A 20 1.54 -4.47 20.16
CA ALA A 20 1.10 -3.23 20.81
C ALA A 20 0.30 -2.33 19.86
N VAL A 21 0.71 -2.23 18.58
CA VAL A 21 -0.03 -1.50 17.53
C VAL A 21 -1.36 -2.18 17.24
N PHE A 22 -1.39 -3.50 17.09
CA PHE A 22 -2.63 -4.25 16.82
C PHE A 22 -3.66 -4.10 17.95
N LEU A 23 -3.20 -4.12 19.20
CA LEU A 23 -4.05 -3.96 20.39
C LEU A 23 -4.30 -2.50 20.78
N GLN A 24 -3.74 -1.53 20.05
CA GLN A 24 -3.80 -0.09 20.35
C GLN A 24 -3.32 0.27 21.78
N GLU A 25 -2.35 -0.46 22.31
CA GLU A 25 -1.80 -0.28 23.66
C GLU A 25 -0.73 0.82 23.68
N GLN A 26 -1.11 2.03 24.07
CA GLN A 26 -0.24 3.22 24.01
C GLN A 26 1.10 3.06 24.73
N GLU A 27 1.11 2.54 25.96
CA GLU A 27 2.36 2.29 26.70
C GLU A 27 3.26 1.27 25.98
N GLY A 28 2.65 0.24 25.39
CA GLY A 28 3.34 -0.78 24.61
C GLY A 28 3.93 -0.22 23.33
N ILE A 29 3.21 0.70 22.66
CA ILE A 29 3.69 1.42 21.47
C ILE A 29 4.89 2.28 21.86
N GLN A 30 4.81 3.08 22.91
CA GLN A 30 5.92 3.94 23.32
C GLN A 30 7.17 3.16 23.77
N ARG A 31 6.99 2.04 24.49
CA ARG A 31 8.13 1.24 24.99
C ARG A 31 8.75 0.35 23.92
N ASN A 32 7.93 -0.24 23.03
CA ASN A 32 8.38 -1.31 22.15
C ASN A 32 8.45 -0.91 20.67
N CYS A 33 7.84 0.21 20.27
CA CYS A 33 7.95 0.74 18.92
C CYS A 33 8.96 1.89 18.87
N ARG A 34 9.88 1.80 17.91
CA ARG A 34 10.63 2.97 17.46
C ARG A 34 9.99 3.45 16.17
N LEU A 35 9.45 4.65 16.18
CA LEU A 35 8.98 5.29 14.95
C LEU A 35 10.22 5.73 14.16
N ASP A 36 10.53 5.01 13.08
CA ASP A 36 11.57 5.41 12.14
C ASP A 36 10.89 6.15 10.97
N SER A 37 10.77 7.48 11.10
CA SER A 37 10.29 8.32 10.02
C SER A 37 11.41 8.47 8.99
N LYS A 38 11.51 7.51 8.08
CA LYS A 38 12.40 7.66 6.92
C LYS A 38 11.84 8.73 6.01
N LYS A 39 12.72 9.57 5.47
CA LYS A 39 12.35 10.52 4.42
C LYS A 39 11.74 9.71 3.28
N TRP A 40 10.48 9.98 2.97
CA TRP A 40 9.74 9.33 1.90
C TRP A 40 10.47 9.58 0.56
N THR A 41 11.01 8.53 -0.05
CA THR A 41 11.92 8.65 -1.20
C THR A 41 11.24 8.65 -2.56
N GLY A 42 9.92 8.43 -2.64
CA GLY A 42 9.19 8.33 -3.91
C GLY A 42 7.86 7.61 -3.75
N ILE A 43 7.23 7.18 -4.83
CA ILE A 43 5.95 6.46 -4.75
C ILE A 43 6.10 5.06 -4.14
N ASP A 44 5.30 4.75 -3.10
CA ASP A 44 5.09 3.38 -2.61
C ASP A 44 3.98 2.71 -3.41
N LEU A 45 4.23 1.47 -3.84
CA LEU A 45 3.28 0.62 -4.57
C LEU A 45 3.18 -0.75 -3.89
N PHE A 46 1.96 -1.21 -3.66
CA PHE A 46 1.72 -2.51 -3.06
C PHE A 46 0.50 -3.19 -3.67
N TYR A 47 0.63 -4.49 -3.96
CA TYR A 47 -0.45 -5.28 -4.51
C TYR A 47 -1.45 -5.70 -3.41
N ILE A 48 -2.71 -5.30 -3.56
CA ILE A 48 -3.79 -5.59 -2.58
C ILE A 48 -4.62 -6.82 -3.03
N GLY A 49 -4.33 -7.38 -4.20
CA GLY A 49 -5.10 -8.50 -4.75
C GLY A 49 -6.19 -8.05 -5.72
N GLY A 50 -6.69 -9.00 -6.54
CA GLY A 50 -7.79 -8.73 -7.47
C GLY A 50 -7.49 -7.66 -8.53
N ARG A 51 -6.22 -7.57 -8.98
CA ARG A 51 -5.71 -6.51 -9.88
C ARG A 51 -5.81 -5.09 -9.30
N LYS A 52 -5.82 -4.97 -7.97
CA LYS A 52 -5.78 -3.69 -7.28
C LYS A 52 -4.39 -3.43 -6.72
N TRP A 53 -3.95 -2.21 -6.90
CA TRP A 53 -2.69 -1.70 -6.39
C TRP A 53 -2.99 -0.50 -5.50
N GLY A 54 -2.49 -0.56 -4.26
CA GLY A 54 -2.38 0.62 -3.42
C GLY A 54 -1.17 1.40 -3.86
N TYR A 55 -1.31 2.71 -3.90
CA TYR A 55 -0.20 3.60 -4.21
C TYR A 55 -0.23 4.82 -3.28
N ALA A 56 0.94 5.32 -2.95
CA ALA A 56 1.11 6.55 -2.20
C ALA A 56 2.34 7.29 -2.72
N GLY A 57 2.18 8.56 -3.05
CA GLY A 57 3.20 9.45 -3.57
C GLY A 57 3.21 10.76 -2.80
N LYS A 58 4.20 11.60 -3.10
CA LYS A 58 4.31 12.93 -2.49
C LYS A 58 3.23 13.88 -3.00
N ASP A 59 2.97 13.81 -4.31
CA ASP A 59 2.08 14.69 -5.05
C ASP A 59 1.12 13.85 -5.91
N ASN A 60 0.15 14.51 -6.56
CA ASN A 60 -0.73 13.84 -7.51
C ASN A 60 0.08 13.22 -8.66
N VAL A 61 -0.33 12.03 -9.11
CA VAL A 61 0.40 11.25 -10.11
C VAL A 61 -0.38 11.20 -11.40
N THR A 62 0.28 11.51 -12.51
CA THR A 62 -0.31 11.31 -13.84
C THR A 62 -0.02 9.89 -14.30
N ILE A 63 -1.06 9.18 -14.72
CA ILE A 63 -0.96 7.82 -15.24
C ILE A 63 -1.55 7.69 -16.63
N VAL A 64 -1.05 6.74 -17.40
CA VAL A 64 -1.56 6.37 -18.72
C VAL A 64 -1.88 4.88 -18.71
N LEU A 65 -3.10 4.54 -19.11
CA LEU A 65 -3.54 3.15 -19.23
C LEU A 65 -3.39 2.66 -20.67
N GLN A 66 -2.55 1.66 -20.89
CA GLN A 66 -2.34 1.06 -22.20
C GLN A 66 -3.01 -0.32 -22.25
N CYS A 67 -3.89 -0.54 -23.22
CA CYS A 67 -4.61 -1.81 -23.38
C CYS A 67 -4.47 -2.32 -24.82
N PRO A 68 -4.12 -3.60 -25.04
CA PRO A 68 -4.04 -4.19 -26.37
C PRO A 68 -5.42 -4.19 -27.04
N GLY A 69 -5.46 -3.92 -28.34
CA GLY A 69 -6.68 -3.92 -29.14
C GLY A 69 -7.44 -2.58 -29.22
N LYS A 70 -7.05 -1.55 -28.44
CA LYS A 70 -7.47 -0.17 -28.73
C LYS A 70 -6.65 0.35 -29.91
N ARG A 71 -7.31 0.53 -31.06
CA ARG A 71 -6.70 1.03 -32.30
C ARG A 71 -5.92 2.33 -32.03
N ILE A 72 -4.87 2.50 -32.83
CA ILE A 72 -3.82 3.54 -32.98
C ILE A 72 -4.23 5.03 -32.78
N GLY A 73 -5.46 5.35 -32.38
CA GLY A 73 -5.88 6.69 -31.93
C GLY A 73 -6.24 6.82 -30.44
N GLY A 74 -6.09 5.75 -29.65
CA GLY A 74 -6.50 5.69 -28.24
C GLY A 74 -5.33 5.46 -27.29
N ILE A 75 -4.24 6.24 -27.42
CA ILE A 75 -3.27 6.41 -26.33
C ILE A 75 -4.10 6.73 -25.08
N GLY A 76 -4.01 5.89 -24.04
CA GLY A 76 -4.81 6.06 -22.84
C GLY A 76 -4.70 7.50 -22.37
N LEU A 77 -5.81 8.22 -22.32
CA LEU A 77 -5.82 9.60 -21.87
C LEU A 77 -5.12 9.67 -20.50
N PRO A 78 -4.15 10.59 -20.34
CA PRO A 78 -3.53 10.81 -19.05
C PRO A 78 -4.60 11.08 -18.00
N GLN A 79 -4.62 10.26 -16.94
CA GLN A 79 -5.48 10.44 -15.79
C GLN A 79 -4.63 10.94 -14.63
N VAL A 80 -5.09 12.01 -13.98
CA VAL A 80 -4.48 12.48 -12.74
C VAL A 80 -5.12 11.73 -11.57
N LEU A 81 -4.28 11.06 -10.79
CA LEU A 81 -4.65 10.39 -9.56
C LEU A 81 -4.23 11.24 -8.36
N PRO A 82 -4.98 11.21 -7.25
CA PRO A 82 -4.58 11.87 -6.01
C PRO A 82 -3.29 11.26 -5.47
N ALA A 83 -2.56 11.97 -4.59
CA ALA A 83 -1.30 11.51 -4.02
C ALA A 83 -1.33 10.10 -3.41
N ALA A 84 -2.45 9.65 -2.85
CA ALA A 84 -2.61 8.28 -2.39
C ALA A 84 -3.98 7.71 -2.75
N GLY A 85 -4.02 6.41 -3.04
CA GLY A 85 -5.27 5.76 -3.40
C GLY A 85 -5.11 4.29 -3.79
N VAL A 86 -6.16 3.76 -4.42
CA VAL A 86 -6.18 2.41 -4.96
C VAL A 86 -6.58 2.47 -6.42
N ILE A 87 -5.75 1.91 -7.30
CA ILE A 87 -6.07 1.74 -8.72
C ILE A 87 -6.38 0.28 -9.02
N LYS A 88 -7.39 0.05 -9.87
CA LYS A 88 -7.69 -1.25 -10.44
C LYS A 88 -7.31 -1.27 -11.91
N ILE A 89 -6.32 -2.11 -12.26
CA ILE A 89 -5.88 -2.24 -13.65
C ILE A 89 -6.79 -3.24 -14.38
N PRO A 90 -7.42 -2.86 -15.50
CA PRO A 90 -8.23 -3.79 -16.28
C PRO A 90 -7.41 -4.97 -16.83
N ARG A 91 -8.07 -6.07 -17.18
CA ARG A 91 -7.36 -7.23 -17.75
C ARG A 91 -6.66 -6.83 -19.04
N LEU A 92 -5.45 -7.37 -19.22
CA LEU A 92 -4.59 -7.15 -20.38
C LEU A 92 -4.06 -5.72 -20.52
N CYS A 93 -4.39 -4.80 -19.61
CA CYS A 93 -3.86 -3.45 -19.64
C CYS A 93 -2.65 -3.30 -18.71
N SER A 94 -1.82 -2.31 -19.00
CA SER A 94 -0.80 -1.77 -18.11
C SER A 94 -1.14 -0.33 -17.71
N ALA A 95 -0.61 0.10 -16.57
CA ALA A 95 -0.65 1.49 -16.11
C ALA A 95 0.77 2.01 -15.99
N THR A 96 1.07 3.12 -16.65
CA THR A 96 2.40 3.75 -16.64
C THR A 96 2.31 5.15 -16.05
N SER A 97 3.25 5.50 -15.19
CA SER A 97 3.53 6.88 -14.73
C SER A 97 4.98 7.23 -15.05
N ASP A 98 5.39 8.45 -14.71
CA ASP A 98 6.79 8.87 -14.83
C ASP A 98 7.73 8.09 -13.89
N GLU A 99 7.19 7.49 -12.82
CA GLU A 99 7.98 6.80 -11.79
C GLU A 99 7.83 5.27 -11.81
N TRP A 100 6.78 4.71 -12.42
CA TRP A 100 6.49 3.27 -12.34
C TRP A 100 5.65 2.73 -13.50
N VAL A 101 5.68 1.40 -13.67
CA VAL A 101 4.86 0.65 -14.64
C VAL A 101 4.25 -0.58 -13.94
N LEU A 102 2.94 -0.78 -14.10
CA LEU A 102 2.15 -1.86 -13.51
C LEU A 102 1.33 -2.63 -14.54
#